data_AF-A0A4Q0MN69-F1
#
_entry.id   AF-A0A4Q0MN69-F1
#
_cell.length_a   1.000
_cell.length_b   1.000
_cell.length_c   1.000
_cell.angle_alpha   90.00
_cell.angle_beta   90.00
_cell.angle_gamma   90.00
#
_symmetry.space_group_name_H-M   'P 1'
#
loop_
_entity.id
_entity.type
_entity.pdbx_description
1 polymer ?
#
loop_
_entity_poly.entity_id
_entity_poly.type
_entity_poly.pdbx_seq_one_letter_code
_entity_poly.pdbx_strand_id
1 'polypeptide(L)' 'MDDQLKLSLSEPDAELLGQALDVYATTLMCAPLGLGLELLVAVRALRGRLEDAASRHVAVREAAEDPDGNVLIFARA' A
#
# COMPACT_ATOMS: atom_id res chain seq x y z
N MET A 1 -12.95 -1.58 15.23
CA MET A 1 -11.83 -0.71 15.63
C MET A 1 -10.99 -0.52 14.40
N ASP A 2 -11.22 0.59 13.71
CA ASP A 2 -10.48 0.97 12.52
C ASP A 2 -9.08 1.45 12.92
N ASP A 3 -8.11 0.54 12.94
CA ASP A 3 -6.69 0.91 12.86
C ASP A 3 -6.41 1.41 11.44
N GLN A 4 -6.91 2.62 11.16
CA GLN A 4 -6.38 3.45 10.09
C GLN A 4 -4.96 3.84 10.50
N LEU A 5 -4.03 2.95 10.17
CA LEU A 5 -2.60 3.24 10.11
C LEU A 5 -2.46 4.47 9.18
N LYS A 6 -2.43 5.67 9.76
CA LYS A 6 -2.06 6.91 9.07
C LYS A 6 -0.56 6.85 8.85
N LEU A 7 -0.17 6.06 7.85
CA LEU A 7 1.20 6.01 7.37
C LEU A 7 1.47 7.28 6.58
N SER A 8 1.89 8.33 7.30
CA SER A 8 2.54 9.48 6.67
C SER A 8 3.97 9.10 6.34
N LEU A 9 4.16 8.32 5.29
CA LEU A 9 5.47 7.92 4.78
C LEU A 9 5.87 8.83 3.61
N SER A 10 7.16 9.14 3.51
CA SER A 10 7.69 9.70 2.27
C SER A 10 7.65 8.63 1.17
N GLU A 11 7.59 9.05 -0.10
CA GLU A 11 7.63 8.14 -1.26
C GLU A 11 8.81 7.14 -1.21
N PRO A 12 10.07 7.56 -0.95
CA PRO A 12 11.18 6.61 -0.86
C PRO A 12 11.06 5.65 0.33
N ASP A 13 10.49 6.09 1.46
CA ASP A 13 10.28 5.21 2.62
C ASP A 13 9.18 4.16 2.35
N ALA A 14 8.15 4.54 1.59
CA ALA A 14 7.07 3.63 1.19
C ALA A 14 7.58 2.56 0.23
N GLU A 15 8.47 2.92 -0.71
CA GLU A 15 9.12 1.97 -1.62
C GLU A 15 10.02 0.99 -0.84
N LEU A 16 10.87 1.51 0.06
CA LEU A 16 11.73 0.69 0.91
C LEU A 16 10.92 -0.29 1.76
N LEU A 17 9.80 0.18 2.33
CA LEU A 17 8.91 -0.64 3.12
C LEU A 17 8.24 -1.74 2.26
N GLY A 18 7.84 -1.41 1.04
CA GLY A 18 7.33 -2.39 0.07
C GLY A 18 8.34 -3.51 -0.19
N GLN A 19 9.59 -3.14 -0.50
CA GLN A 19 10.70 -4.08 -0.71
C GLN A 19 10.95 -4.96 0.53
N ALA A 20 10.93 -4.36 1.73
CA ALA A 20 11.12 -5.09 2.98
C ALA A 20 10.01 -6.13 3.22
N LEU A 21 8.75 -5.77 2.93
CA LEU A 21 7.62 -6.70 3.03
C LEU A 21 7.73 -7.85 2.03
N ASP A 22 8.23 -7.60 0.82
CA ASP A 22 8.42 -8.64 -0.19
C ASP A 22 9.52 -9.64 0.21
N VAL A 23 10.64 -9.15 0.76
CA VAL A 23 11.71 -9.99 1.33
C VAL A 23 11.17 -10.81 2.51
N TYR A 24 10.38 -10.19 3.38
CA TYR A 24 9.80 -10.86 4.53
C TYR A 24 8.78 -11.94 4.13
N ALA A 25 7.91 -11.66 3.16
CA ALA A 25 6.99 -12.64 2.58
C ALA A 25 7.76 -13.83 1.97
N THR A 26 8.84 -13.56 1.25
CA THR A 26 9.71 -14.60 0.68
C THR A 26 10.33 -15.47 1.76
N THR A 27 10.82 -14.84 2.83
CA THR A 27 11.39 -15.55 3.99
C THR A 27 10.35 -16.43 4.67
N LEU A 28 9.11 -15.96 4.80
CA LEU A 28 8.01 -16.73 5.39
C LEU A 28 7.59 -17.92 4.51
N MET A 29 7.69 -17.82 3.19
CA MET A 29 7.46 -18.96 2.29
C MET A 29 8.52 -20.07 2.44
N CYS A 30 9.72 -19.71 2.92
CA CYS A 30 10.79 -20.67 3.20
C CYS A 30 10.74 -21.25 4.62
N ALA A 31 9.82 -20.77 5.47
CA ALA A 31 9.67 -21.27 6.83
C ALA A 31 9.09 -22.71 6.82
N PRO A 32 9.42 -23.53 7.83
CA PRO A 32 8.85 -24.86 7.98
C PRO A 32 7.31 -24.83 7.96
N LEU A 33 6.71 -25.81 7.27
CA LEU A 33 5.26 -25.88 7.04
C LEU A 33 4.45 -25.63 8.32
N GLY A 34 3.67 -24.54 8.31
CA GLY A 34 2.76 -24.14 9.38
C GLY A 34 3.24 -22.95 10.22
N LEU A 35 4.52 -22.59 10.18
CA LEU A 35 5.03 -21.39 10.85
C LEU A 35 4.92 -20.19 9.90
N GLY A 36 4.09 -19.22 10.25
CA GLY A 36 4.07 -17.92 9.58
C GLY A 36 3.12 -17.79 8.38
N LEU A 37 2.19 -18.74 8.16
CA LEU A 37 1.13 -18.57 7.15
C LEU A 37 0.20 -17.39 7.47
N GLU A 38 -0.22 -17.25 8.72
CA GLU A 38 -1.01 -16.09 9.17
C GLU A 38 -0.24 -14.78 8.99
N LEU A 39 1.07 -14.83 9.27
CA LEU A 39 1.95 -13.68 9.11
C LEU A 39 2.16 -13.33 7.63
N LEU A 40 2.27 -14.33 6.76
CA LEU A 40 2.35 -14.13 5.31
C LEU A 40 1.08 -13.47 4.77
N VAL A 41 -0.08 -13.88 5.26
CA VAL A 41 -1.37 -13.24 4.93
C VAL A 41 -1.38 -11.79 5.40
N ALA A 42 -0.95 -11.51 6.62
CA ALA A 42 -0.87 -10.15 7.16
C ALA A 42 0.10 -9.26 6.38
N VAL A 43 1.25 -9.79 5.98
CA VAL A 43 2.27 -9.08 5.19
C VAL A 43 1.76 -8.73 3.80
N ARG A 44 1.08 -9.67 3.13
CA ARG A 44 0.44 -9.40 1.82
C ARG A 44 -0.68 -8.37 1.94
N ALA A 45 -1.50 -8.44 2.98
CA ALA A 45 -2.55 -7.46 3.24
C ALA A 45 -1.95 -6.05 3.48
N LEU A 46 -0.85 -5.96 4.22
CA LEU A 46 -0.15 -4.70 4.44
C LEU A 46 0.49 -4.16 3.15
N ARG A 47 1.07 -5.02 2.32
CA ARG A 47 1.62 -4.65 1.00
C ARG A 47 0.54 -4.05 0.09
N GLY A 48 -0.63 -4.68 0.00
CA GLY A 48 -1.76 -4.16 -0.78
C GLY A 48 -2.25 -2.81 -0.27
N ARG A 49 -2.35 -2.63 1.05
CA ARG A 49 -2.71 -1.32 1.65
C ARG A 49 -1.71 -0.21 1.32
N LEU A 50 -0.41 -0.54 1.25
CA LEU A 50 0.62 0.41 0.85
C LEU A 50 0.49 0.81 -0.63
N GLU A 51 0.19 -0.14 -1.51
CA GLU A 51 -0.05 0.13 -2.93
C GLU A 51 -1.28 1.01 -3.13
N ASP A 52 -2.40 0.68 -2.47
CA ASP A 52 -3.62 1.49 -2.51
C ASP A 52 -3.38 2.92 -2.00
N ALA A 53 -2.60 3.07 -0.93
CA ALA A 53 -2.26 4.38 -0.39
C ALA A 53 -1.38 5.18 -1.37
N ALA A 54 -0.38 4.54 -1.99
CA ALA A 54 0.48 5.16 -2.99
C ALA A 54 -0.33 5.60 -4.22
N SER A 55 -1.21 4.74 -4.75
CA SER A 55 -2.08 5.08 -5.89
C SER A 55 -3.01 6.25 -5.58
N ARG A 56 -3.56 6.33 -4.37
CA ARG A 56 -4.37 7.48 -3.93
C ARG A 56 -3.54 8.76 -3.82
N HIS A 57 -2.31 8.67 -3.32
CA HIS A 57 -1.41 9.82 -3.26
C HIS A 57 -1.06 10.35 -4.65
N VAL A 58 -0.80 9.47 -5.63
CA VAL A 58 -0.58 9.86 -7.03
C VAL A 58 -1.83 10.52 -7.60
N ALA A 59 -3.01 9.91 -7.45
CA ALA A 59 -4.26 10.46 -7.95
C ALA A 59 -4.58 11.84 -7.33
N VAL A 60 -4.28 12.05 -6.04
CA VAL A 60 -4.44 13.36 -5.38
C VAL A 60 -3.44 14.39 -5.93
N ARG A 61 -2.18 13.98 -6.21
CA ARG A 61 -1.18 14.87 -6.82
C ARG A 61 -1.58 15.28 -8.23
N GLU A 62 -2.00 14.33 -9.06
CA GLU A 62 -2.50 14.59 -10.42
C GLU A 62 -3.76 15.48 -10.40
N ALA A 63 -4.66 15.26 -9.45
CA ALA A 63 -5.83 16.11 -9.25
C ALA A 63 -5.50 17.53 -8.80
N ALA A 64 -4.40 17.73 -8.07
CA ALA A 64 -3.92 19.05 -7.70
C ALA A 64 -3.24 19.78 -8.86
N GLU A 65 -2.66 19.06 -9.82
CA GLU A 65 -1.97 19.62 -10.99
C GLU A 65 -2.92 19.94 -12.16
N ASP A 66 -4.06 19.25 -12.28
CA ASP A 66 -5.15 19.58 -13.24
C ASP A 66 -6.53 19.59 -12.55
N PRO A 67 -6.90 20.71 -11.89
CA PRO A 67 -8.17 20.80 -11.18
C PRO A 67 -9.40 20.83 -12.11
N ASP A 68 -9.23 21.25 -13.37
CA ASP A 68 -10.36 21.43 -14.31
C ASP A 68 -10.70 20.13 -15.06
N GLY A 69 -9.73 19.24 -15.31
CA GLY A 69 -9.97 17.91 -15.90
C GLY A 69 -10.61 16.91 -14.93
N ASN A 70 -10.37 17.05 -13.63
CA ASN A 70 -10.71 16.03 -12.63
C ASN A 70 -12.12 16.14 -12.03
N VAL A 71 -12.81 17.27 -12.16
CA VAL A 71 -14.22 17.42 -11.73
C VAL A 71 -15.15 16.43 -12.47
N LEU A 72 -14.80 16.04 -13.70
CA LEU A 72 -15.59 15.10 -14.50
C LEU A 72 -15.46 13.63 -14.07
N ILE A 73 -14.37 13.25 -13.41
CA ILE A 73 -14.14 11.85 -12.98
C ILE A 73 -14.88 11.58 -11.67
N PHE A 74 -14.91 12.54 -10.75
CA PHE A 74 -15.62 12.40 -9.47
C PHE A 74 -17.14 12.61 -9.57
N ALA A 75 -17.65 13.27 -10.61
CA ALA A 75 -19.09 13.46 -10.83
C ALA A 75 -19.80 12.26 -11.47
N ARG A 76 -19.06 11.23 -11.92
CA ARG A 76 -19.60 10.05 -12.62
C ARG A 76 -19.51 8.74 -11.81
N ALA A 77 -18.95 8.78 -10.60
CA ALA A 77 -18.82 7.63 -9.70
C ALA A 77 -20.03 7.50 -8.76
#